data_AF-A0A959VTM0-F1
#
_entry.id   AF-A0A959VTM0-F1
#
_cell.length_a   1.000
_cell.length_b   1.000
_cell.length_c   1.000
_cell.angle_alpha   90.00
_cell.angle_beta   90.00
_cell.angle_gamma   90.00
#
_symmetry.space_group_name_H-M   'P 1'
#
loop_
_entity.id
_entity.type
_entity.pdbx_description
1 polymer ?
#
loop_
_entity_poly.entity_id
_entity_poly.type
_entity_poly.pdbx_seq_one_letter_code
_entity_poly.pdbx_strand_id
1 'polypeptide(L)'
;MRKVVGVVVACALLAAGCGGVAELDSGDTQTVSLARQAVDEAVAKGSLSPAGEKQLTDLIALCREKPLSESDGKSMREILTSLAPQLKQADAAFSKKLERIARNGCD
;
A
#
# COMPACT_ATOMS: atom_id res chain seq x y z
N MET A 1 37.66 -5.68 -19.11
CA MET A 1 37.08 -4.36 -19.36
C MET A 1 35.98 -4.49 -20.41
N ARG A 2 34.71 -4.40 -20.03
CA ARG A 2 33.58 -4.37 -20.98
C ARG A 2 32.73 -3.14 -20.65
N LYS A 3 32.80 -2.14 -21.52
CA LYS A 3 32.00 -0.92 -21.52
C LYS A 3 30.82 -1.15 -22.46
N VAL A 4 29.61 -0.90 -21.97
CA VAL A 4 28.37 -0.72 -22.77
C VAL A 4 27.61 0.38 -22.00
N VAL A 5 27.74 1.67 -22.35
CA VAL A 5 26.91 2.41 -23.31
C VAL A 5 25.43 2.12 -23.00
N GLY A 6 24.70 2.93 -22.21
CA GLY A 6 24.32 4.31 -22.50
C GLY A 6 23.14 4.31 -23.50
N VAL A 7 22.05 5.02 -23.16
CA VAL A 7 20.73 5.14 -23.87
C VAL A 7 19.67 4.21 -23.24
N VAL A 8 18.51 4.67 -22.71
CA VAL A 8 17.48 5.50 -23.36
C VAL A 8 16.77 6.43 -22.35
N VAL A 9 16.55 7.65 -22.82
CA VAL A 9 15.66 8.72 -22.34
C VAL A 9 14.25 8.20 -22.03
N ALA A 10 13.79 8.35 -20.79
CA ALA A 10 12.35 8.36 -20.49
C ALA A 10 11.88 9.82 -20.54
N CYS A 11 11.12 10.13 -21.58
CA CYS A 11 10.43 11.39 -21.77
C CYS A 11 9.61 11.79 -20.54
N ALA A 12 10.11 12.76 -19.77
CA ALA A 12 9.28 13.60 -18.91
C ALA A 12 8.55 14.62 -19.82
N LEU A 13 7.56 14.15 -20.58
CA LEU A 13 6.66 15.01 -21.34
C LEU A 13 5.32 15.16 -20.59
N LEU A 14 5.15 16.33 -20.00
CA LEU A 14 3.92 17.14 -19.93
C LEU A 14 2.58 16.48 -19.56
N ALA A 15 2.12 16.79 -18.34
CA ALA A 15 0.77 17.31 -18.07
C ALA A 15 0.82 18.09 -16.74
N ALA A 16 0.75 19.41 -16.76
CA ALA A 16 -0.44 20.20 -16.38
C ALA A 16 -0.38 20.70 -14.92
N GLY A 17 -0.75 21.96 -14.71
CA GLY A 17 -0.90 22.53 -13.37
C GLY A 17 -2.03 21.87 -12.57
N CYS A 18 -2.03 22.14 -11.27
CA CYS A 18 -3.04 21.78 -10.26
C CYS A 18 -3.09 20.30 -9.81
N GLY A 19 -2.49 20.02 -8.65
CA GLY A 19 -2.94 18.93 -7.77
C GLY A 19 -2.43 17.52 -8.08
N GLY A 20 -1.18 17.36 -8.49
CA GLY A 20 -0.56 16.05 -8.67
C GLY A 20 -0.44 15.31 -7.34
N VAL A 21 -1.18 14.22 -7.20
CA VAL A 21 -1.12 13.32 -6.05
C VAL A 21 0.25 12.64 -6.04
N ALA A 22 0.90 12.56 -4.88
CA ALA A 22 2.25 12.02 -4.77
C ALA A 22 2.21 10.49 -4.97
N GLU A 23 2.67 9.98 -6.10
CA GLU A 23 2.81 8.54 -6.31
C GLU A 23 3.82 7.93 -5.31
N LEU A 24 3.52 6.72 -4.84
CA LEU A 24 4.42 5.96 -3.98
C LEU A 24 5.70 5.58 -4.71
N ASP A 25 6.83 5.58 -3.99
CA ASP A 25 8.09 5.09 -4.56
C ASP A 25 8.12 3.54 -4.62
N SER A 26 9.15 2.96 -5.23
CA SER A 26 9.25 1.50 -5.41
C SER A 26 9.25 0.72 -4.08
N GLY A 27 9.81 1.27 -3.01
CA GLY A 27 9.82 0.65 -1.68
C GLY A 27 8.46 0.72 -0.99
N ASP A 28 7.75 1.82 -1.16
CA ASP A 28 6.37 1.99 -0.69
C ASP A 28 5.40 1.04 -1.41
N THR A 29 5.53 0.93 -2.73
CA THR A 29 4.71 0.03 -3.56
C THR A 29 4.94 -1.43 -3.18
N GLN A 30 6.17 -1.78 -2.81
CA GLN A 30 6.50 -3.09 -2.23
C GLN A 30 5.78 -3.31 -0.89
N THR A 31 5.73 -2.29 -0.03
CA THR A 31 4.99 -2.35 1.25
C THR A 31 3.51 -2.62 1.01
N VAL A 32 2.88 -1.92 0.06
CA VAL A 32 1.49 -2.17 -0.35
C VAL A 32 1.29 -3.60 -0.85
N SER A 33 2.20 -4.09 -1.69
CA SER A 33 2.15 -5.44 -2.26
C SER A 33 2.27 -6.52 -1.18
N LEU A 34 3.19 -6.37 -0.23
CA LEU A 34 3.37 -7.30 0.88
C LEU A 34 2.15 -7.31 1.81
N ALA A 35 1.51 -6.15 2.04
CA ALA A 35 0.31 -6.09 2.85
C ALA A 35 -0.91 -6.76 2.17
N ARG A 36 -1.03 -6.65 0.84
CA ARG A 36 -2.03 -7.41 0.06
C ARG A 36 -1.80 -8.91 0.21
N GLN A 37 -0.55 -9.34 0.01
CA GLN A 37 -0.15 -10.74 0.18
C GLN A 37 -0.45 -11.26 1.60
N ALA A 38 -0.18 -10.46 2.63
CA ALA A 38 -0.50 -10.80 4.02
C ALA A 38 -1.99 -11.13 4.22
N VAL A 39 -2.87 -10.35 3.59
CA VAL A 39 -4.32 -10.55 3.65
C VAL A 39 -4.72 -11.80 2.88
N ASP A 40 -4.21 -12.00 1.67
CA ASP A 40 -4.48 -13.21 0.87
C ASP A 40 -4.05 -14.48 1.62
N GLU A 41 -2.86 -14.46 2.23
CA GLU A 41 -2.38 -15.56 3.06
C GLU A 41 -3.22 -15.77 4.32
N ALA A 42 -3.63 -14.68 4.99
CA ALA A 42 -4.47 -14.76 6.17
C ALA A 42 -5.84 -15.35 5.83
N VAL A 43 -6.44 -14.95 4.70
CA VAL A 43 -7.70 -15.51 4.19
C VAL A 43 -7.54 -16.98 3.86
N ALA A 44 -6.47 -17.36 3.15
CA ALA A 44 -6.20 -18.75 2.78
C ALA A 44 -5.97 -19.67 4.00
N LYS A 45 -5.31 -19.15 5.04
CA LYS A 45 -5.00 -19.88 6.28
C LYS A 45 -6.12 -19.78 7.34
N GLY A 46 -7.07 -18.87 7.15
CA GLY A 46 -8.12 -18.55 8.12
C GLY A 46 -7.62 -17.81 9.38
N SER A 47 -6.38 -17.31 9.37
CA SER A 47 -5.75 -16.63 10.51
C SER A 47 -4.67 -15.67 10.02
N LEU A 48 -4.60 -14.48 10.62
CA LEU A 48 -3.47 -13.57 10.42
C LEU A 48 -2.22 -14.11 11.14
N SER A 49 -1.08 -14.10 10.45
CA SER A 49 0.21 -14.51 11.03
C SER A 49 0.96 -13.30 11.61
N PRO A 50 1.92 -13.49 12.53
CA PRO A 50 2.73 -12.38 13.05
C PRO A 50 3.50 -11.61 11.96
N ALA A 51 3.96 -12.32 10.92
CA ALA A 51 4.61 -11.69 9.77
C ALA A 51 3.62 -10.84 8.96
N GLY A 52 2.39 -11.34 8.74
CA GLY A 52 1.33 -10.59 8.08
C GLY A 52 0.86 -9.39 8.89
N GLU A 53 0.80 -9.51 10.21
CA GLU A 53 0.48 -8.39 11.12
C GLU A 53 1.51 -7.27 10.98
N LYS A 54 2.80 -7.63 10.90
CA LYS A 54 3.88 -6.67 10.65
C LYS A 54 3.69 -5.96 9.31
N GLN A 55 3.48 -6.71 8.22
CA GLN A 55 3.29 -6.13 6.88
C GLN A 55 2.09 -5.17 6.82
N LEU A 56 0.98 -5.49 7.49
CA LEU A 56 -0.16 -4.60 7.59
C LEU A 56 0.08 -3.40 8.50
N THR A 57 0.92 -3.53 9.51
CA THR A 57 1.33 -2.43 10.38
C THR A 57 2.27 -1.47 9.63
N ASP A 58 3.18 -1.99 8.81
CA ASP A 58 4.04 -1.20 7.93
C ASP A 58 3.18 -0.42 6.91
N LEU A 59 2.12 -1.03 6.37
CA LEU A 59 1.15 -0.32 5.52
C LEU A 59 0.43 0.82 6.26
N ILE A 60 0.06 0.61 7.53
CA ILE A 60 -0.55 1.64 8.37
C ILE A 60 0.42 2.80 8.61
N ALA A 61 1.69 2.50 8.91
CA ALA A 61 2.74 3.50 9.08
C ALA A 61 2.92 4.31 7.79
N LEU A 62 2.99 3.64 6.65
CA LEU A 62 3.06 4.28 5.34
C LEU A 62 1.84 5.19 5.08
N CYS A 63 0.63 4.76 5.45
CA CYS A 63 -0.58 5.58 5.36
C CYS A 63 -0.43 6.86 6.21
N ARG A 64 0.12 6.76 7.42
CA ARG A 64 0.34 7.91 8.33
C ARG A 64 1.39 8.87 7.80
N GLU A 65 2.47 8.33 7.23
CA GLU A 65 3.57 9.11 6.67
C GLU A 65 3.18 9.78 5.35
N LYS A 66 2.41 9.08 4.51
CA LYS A 66 2.06 9.48 3.15
C LYS A 66 0.55 9.29 2.90
N PRO A 67 -0.34 9.99 3.63
CA PRO A 67 -1.79 9.75 3.60
C PRO A 67 -2.46 10.08 2.27
N LEU A 68 -1.87 11.02 1.54
CA LEU A 68 -2.35 11.45 0.23
C LEU A 68 -1.74 10.64 -0.91
N SER A 69 -0.78 9.75 -0.65
CA SER A 69 -0.12 9.03 -1.73
C SER A 69 -0.97 7.91 -2.33
N GLU A 70 -0.63 7.55 -3.57
CA GLU A 70 -1.35 6.55 -4.35
C GLU A 70 -0.44 5.40 -4.79
N SER A 71 -1.01 4.20 -4.84
CA SER A 71 -0.42 3.02 -5.49
C SER A 71 -1.44 2.47 -6.47
N ASP A 72 -1.01 2.30 -7.73
CA ASP A 72 -1.84 1.79 -8.83
C ASP A 72 -3.14 2.61 -9.04
N GLY A 73 -3.05 3.93 -8.88
CA GLY A 73 -4.20 4.85 -8.98
C GLY A 73 -5.23 4.69 -7.86
N LYS A 74 -4.85 4.10 -6.73
CA LYS A 74 -5.66 4.02 -5.51
C LYS A 74 -4.97 4.73 -4.37
N SER A 75 -5.69 5.58 -3.67
CA SER A 75 -5.21 6.23 -2.46
C SER A 75 -4.98 5.22 -1.32
N MET A 76 -4.08 5.55 -0.39
CA MET A 76 -3.83 4.72 0.81
C MET A 76 -5.12 4.38 1.57
N ARG A 77 -6.04 5.34 1.67
CA ARG A 77 -7.37 5.12 2.25
C ARG A 77 -8.17 4.05 1.51
N GLU A 78 -8.20 4.09 0.18
CA GLU A 78 -8.90 3.08 -0.63
C GLU A 78 -8.28 1.70 -0.49
N ILE A 79 -6.95 1.63 -0.41
CA ILE A 79 -6.21 0.38 -0.17
C ILE A 79 -6.65 -0.22 1.17
N LEU A 80 -6.58 0.55 2.27
CA LEU A 80 -7.01 0.08 3.58
C LEU A 80 -8.50 -0.33 3.61
N THR A 81 -9.37 0.49 2.99
CA THR A 81 -10.81 0.23 2.90
C THR A 81 -11.09 -1.07 2.14
N SER A 82 -10.28 -1.39 1.13
CA SER A 82 -10.40 -2.63 0.36
C SER A 82 -9.91 -3.85 1.14
N LEU A 83 -8.81 -3.73 1.88
CA LEU A 83 -8.20 -4.84 2.61
C LEU A 83 -8.96 -5.23 3.88
N ALA A 84 -9.53 -4.25 4.57
CA ALA A 84 -10.21 -4.49 5.84
C ALA A 84 -11.33 -5.55 5.79
N PRO A 85 -12.31 -5.52 4.86
CA PRO A 85 -13.36 -6.54 4.81
C PRO A 85 -12.84 -7.93 4.44
N GLN A 86 -11.76 -8.01 3.65
CA GLN A 86 -11.15 -9.29 3.26
C GLN A 86 -10.52 -9.98 4.48
N LEU A 87 -9.83 -9.20 5.31
CA LEU A 87 -9.19 -9.72 6.52
C LEU A 87 -10.18 -10.11 7.62
N LYS A 88 -11.44 -9.63 7.58
CA LYS A 88 -12.42 -9.78 8.67
C LYS A 88 -12.63 -11.22 9.14
N GLN A 89 -12.60 -12.19 8.23
CA GLN A 89 -12.80 -13.61 8.58
C GLN A 89 -11.57 -14.23 9.23
N ALA A 90 -10.36 -13.77 8.88
CA ALA A 90 -9.10 -14.28 9.42
C ALA A 90 -8.65 -13.53 10.69
N ASP A 91 -8.95 -12.23 10.78
CA ASP A 91 -8.70 -11.40 11.96
C ASP A 91 -9.67 -10.21 12.00
N ALA A 92 -10.75 -10.38 12.77
CA ALA A 92 -11.76 -9.33 12.93
C ALA A 92 -11.26 -8.11 13.72
N ALA A 93 -10.24 -8.27 14.58
CA ALA A 93 -9.70 -7.17 15.37
C ALA A 93 -8.83 -6.27 14.50
N PHE A 94 -7.94 -6.85 13.71
CA PHE A 94 -7.08 -6.13 12.78
C PHE A 94 -7.89 -5.53 11.62
N SER A 95 -8.91 -6.24 11.12
CA SER A 95 -9.87 -5.69 10.17
C SER A 95 -10.50 -4.38 10.66
N LYS A 96 -11.03 -4.36 11.89
CA LYS A 96 -11.59 -3.13 12.50
C LYS A 96 -10.55 -2.02 12.66
N LYS A 97 -9.29 -2.37 12.94
CA LYS A 97 -8.16 -1.42 13.01
C LYS A 97 -7.94 -0.75 11.66
N LEU A 98 -7.85 -1.52 10.57
CA LEU A 98 -7.71 -1.01 9.20
C LEU A 98 -8.88 -0.09 8.83
N GLU A 99 -10.12 -0.50 9.11
CA GLU A 99 -11.29 0.33 8.84
C GLU A 99 -11.26 1.67 9.59
N ARG A 100 -10.84 1.66 10.87
CA ARG A 100 -10.74 2.88 11.68
C ARG A 100 -9.73 3.85 11.08
N ILE A 101 -8.54 3.35 10.76
CA ILE A 101 -7.46 4.16 10.18
C ILE A 101 -7.90 4.72 8.82
N ALA A 102 -8.54 3.91 7.98
CA ALA A 102 -9.09 4.38 6.71
C ALA A 102 -10.14 5.48 6.88
N ARG A 103 -11.04 5.36 7.88
CA ARG A 103 -12.07 6.37 8.18
C ARG A 103 -11.48 7.68 8.72
N ASN A 104 -10.39 7.59 9.48
CA ASN A 104 -9.71 8.75 10.05
C ASN A 104 -8.75 9.43 9.07
N GLY A 105 -8.64 8.96 7.82
CA GLY A 105 -7.72 9.54 6.84
C GLY A 105 -6.26 9.19 7.11
N CYS A 106 -6.02 7.94 7.54
CA CYS A 106 -4.73 7.42 7.98
C CYS A 106 -4.27 7.87 9.38
N ASP A 107 -5.07 8.56 10.18
CA ASP A 107 -4.72 8.96 11.57
C ASP A 107 -4.96 7.84 12.61
#